data_AF-A0A820L367-F1
#
_entry.id   AF-A0A820L367-F1
#
_cell.length_a   1.000
_cell.length_b   1.000
_cell.length_c   1.000
_cell.angle_alpha   90.00
_cell.angle_beta   90.00
_cell.angle_gamma   90.00
#
_symmetry.space_group_name_H-M   'P 1'
#
loop_
_entity.id
_entity.type
_entity.pdbx_description
1 polymer ?
#
loop_
_entity_poly.entity_id
_entity_poly.type
_entity_poly.pdbx_seq_one_letter_code
_entity_poly.pdbx_strand_id
1 'polypeptide(L)'
;MYLNTLAGRSYNDLMQYPADYDNKELNLTNPSTFRDLSKPMGAQTIDRLLQFQKRFVEWDDPTGSTPAYHYGTCYSSAMIVASYLVRTEPFAQVFLRLQSGHFELADRMFHSIKYFWLSASKNNMADVKELITEFFYLPNLLLNTNKFDLGMIN
;
A
#
# COMPACT_ATOMS: atom_id res chain seq x y z
N MET A 1 4.51 5.95 17.75
CA MET A 1 5.80 6.09 17.01
C MET A 1 6.99 5.41 17.68
N TYR A 2 7.00 5.29 19.00
CA TYR A 2 8.07 4.64 19.78
C TYR A 2 8.47 3.25 19.23
N LEU A 3 7.51 2.40 18.85
CA LEU A 3 7.77 1.06 18.31
C LEU A 3 8.48 1.08 16.95
N ASN A 4 8.08 1.96 16.02
CA ASN A 4 8.78 2.11 14.73
C ASN A 4 10.22 2.55 14.96
N THR A 5 10.44 3.53 15.85
CA THR A 5 11.79 4.03 16.18
C THR A 5 12.66 2.97 16.84
N LEU A 6 12.11 2.20 17.77
CA LEU A 6 12.81 1.07 18.37
C LEU A 6 13.11 -0.04 17.37
N ALA A 7 12.26 -0.21 16.34
CA ALA A 7 12.49 -1.14 15.24
C ALA A 7 13.38 -0.54 14.10
N GLY A 8 14.02 0.62 14.32
CA GLY A 8 14.91 1.26 13.36
C GLY A 8 14.21 2.02 12.21
N ARG A 9 12.92 2.33 12.33
CA ARG A 9 12.08 3.06 11.34
C ARG A 9 11.67 4.44 11.90
N SER A 10 11.53 5.48 11.05
CA SER A 10 11.25 6.86 11.48
C SER A 10 9.78 7.33 11.23
N TYR A 11 9.49 8.64 11.27
CA TYR A 11 8.49 9.29 12.14
C TYR A 11 6.97 9.30 11.73
N ASN A 12 6.16 8.84 12.69
CA ASN A 12 4.80 9.25 13.15
C ASN A 12 3.56 8.38 12.86
N ASP A 13 2.79 8.15 13.94
CA ASP A 13 1.82 7.08 14.18
C ASP A 13 0.44 7.68 14.43
N LEU A 14 -0.57 7.25 13.67
CA LEU A 14 -1.96 7.67 13.80
C LEU A 14 -2.87 6.44 13.71
N MET A 15 -2.98 5.75 14.85
CA MET A 15 -3.80 4.54 15.01
C MET A 15 -5.28 4.83 14.85
N GLN A 16 -5.73 4.83 13.58
CA GLN A 16 -7.00 4.30 13.07
C GLN A 16 -7.11 4.66 11.59
N TYR A 17 -6.95 3.67 10.72
CA TYR A 17 -6.97 3.86 9.27
C TYR A 17 -8.42 3.72 8.77
N PRO A 18 -8.97 4.73 8.07
CA PRO A 18 -10.22 4.53 7.35
C PRO A 18 -10.09 3.37 6.38
N ALA A 19 -11.04 2.45 6.42
CA ALA A 19 -11.23 1.38 5.44
C ALA A 19 -12.42 1.67 4.50
N ASP A 20 -13.17 2.73 4.81
CA ASP A 20 -14.30 3.21 4.03
C ASP A 20 -13.87 4.36 3.12
N TYR A 21 -14.03 4.14 1.82
CA TYR A 21 -13.74 5.12 0.77
C TYR A 21 -14.90 5.25 -0.22
N ASP A 22 -16.08 4.74 0.15
CA ASP A 22 -17.29 4.74 -0.67
C ASP A 22 -18.27 5.83 -0.21
N ASN A 23 -18.34 6.06 1.10
CA ASN A 23 -19.25 7.03 1.67
C ASN A 23 -18.73 8.47 1.52
N LYS A 24 -19.65 9.40 1.25
CA LYS A 24 -19.33 10.85 1.19
C LYS A 24 -18.94 11.42 2.56
N GLU A 25 -19.46 10.83 3.62
CA GLU A 25 -19.20 11.20 5.00
C GLU A 25 -18.69 9.99 5.77
N LEU A 26 -17.63 10.18 6.55
CA LEU A 26 -17.04 9.13 7.38
C LEU A 26 -17.64 9.17 8.78
N ASN A 27 -18.32 8.08 9.15
CA ASN A 27 -18.80 7.92 10.53
C ASN A 27 -17.66 7.39 11.42
N LEU A 28 -16.93 8.30 12.05
CA LEU A 28 -15.81 7.97 12.93
C LEU A 28 -16.21 7.28 14.25
N THR A 29 -17.51 7.11 14.52
CA THR A 29 -18.00 6.33 15.67
C THR A 29 -18.36 4.90 15.31
N ASN A 30 -18.45 4.58 14.01
CA ASN A 30 -18.74 3.24 13.55
C ASN A 30 -17.43 2.43 13.44
N PRO A 31 -17.25 1.35 14.21
CA PRO A 31 -16.05 0.52 14.11
C PRO A 31 -15.81 -0.05 12.70
N SER A 32 -16.86 -0.26 11.90
CA SER A 32 -16.72 -0.79 10.54
C SER A 32 -16.12 0.21 9.55
N THR A 33 -16.03 1.50 9.91
CA THR A 33 -15.36 2.53 9.12
C THR A 33 -13.84 2.36 9.17
N PHE A 34 -13.32 1.67 10.19
CA PHE A 34 -11.90 1.49 10.41
C PHE A 34 -11.43 0.11 9.97
N ARG A 35 -10.16 0.07 9.57
CA ARG A 35 -9.44 -1.18 9.33
C ARG A 35 -9.38 -2.05 10.59
N ASP A 36 -9.50 -3.36 10.40
CA ASP A 36 -9.17 -4.33 11.45
C ASP A 36 -7.64 -4.45 11.60
N LEU A 37 -7.11 -3.74 12.59
CA LEU A 37 -5.68 -3.71 12.92
C LEU A 37 -5.15 -5.02 13.55
N SER A 38 -6.04 -5.95 13.93
CA SER A 38 -5.61 -7.29 14.37
C SER A 38 -5.17 -8.17 13.20
N LYS A 39 -5.41 -7.74 11.96
CA LYS A 39 -5.14 -8.51 10.75
C LYS A 39 -4.14 -7.79 9.81
N PRO A 40 -3.26 -8.55 9.14
CA PRO A 40 -2.44 -7.99 8.07
C PRO A 40 -3.29 -7.55 6.88
N MET A 41 -2.70 -6.79 5.96
CA MET A 41 -3.40 -6.28 4.78
C MET A 41 -4.04 -7.41 3.95
N GLY A 42 -3.31 -8.52 3.77
CA GLY A 42 -3.79 -9.68 3.03
C GLY A 42 -4.90 -10.48 3.74
N ALA A 43 -5.38 -10.07 4.92
CA ALA A 43 -6.44 -10.76 5.66
C ALA A 43 -7.62 -9.85 6.00
N GLN A 44 -7.72 -8.67 5.36
CA GLN A 44 -8.82 -7.72 5.63
C GLN A 44 -10.18 -8.23 5.15
N THR A 45 -10.21 -9.14 4.18
CA THR A 45 -11.44 -9.82 3.74
C THR A 45 -11.28 -11.34 3.82
N ILE A 46 -12.39 -12.04 4.07
CA ILE A 46 -12.37 -13.51 4.25
C ILE A 46 -11.95 -14.24 2.97
N ASP A 47 -12.47 -13.84 1.81
CA ASP A 47 -12.11 -14.45 0.53
C ASP A 47 -10.62 -14.32 0.25
N ARG A 48 -10.06 -13.17 0.61
CA ARG A 48 -8.65 -12.89 0.43
C ARG A 48 -7.75 -13.71 1.36
N LEU A 49 -8.15 -13.84 2.63
CA LEU A 49 -7.48 -14.71 3.60
C LEU A 49 -7.45 -16.16 3.10
N LEU A 50 -8.59 -16.68 2.63
CA LEU A 50 -8.72 -18.05 2.13
C LEU A 50 -7.82 -18.30 0.91
N GLN A 51 -7.69 -17.33 0.01
CA GLN A 51 -6.78 -17.44 -1.14
C GLN A 51 -5.31 -17.55 -0.71
N PHE A 52 -4.86 -16.74 0.27
CA PHE A 52 -3.49 -16.84 0.78
C PHE A 52 -3.23 -18.12 1.56
N GLN A 53 -4.19 -18.58 2.36
CA GLN A 53 -4.10 -19.87 3.06
C GLN A 53 -4.00 -21.03 2.08
N LYS A 54 -4.84 -21.02 1.02
CA LYS A 54 -4.79 -22.02 -0.04
C LYS A 54 -3.42 -22.05 -0.71
N ARG A 55 -2.90 -20.89 -1.13
CA ARG A 55 -1.55 -20.79 -1.73
C ARG A 55 -0.44 -21.32 -0.80
N PHE A 56 -0.55 -21.05 0.50
CA PHE A 56 0.42 -21.53 1.48
C PHE A 56 0.39 -23.06 1.60
N VAL A 57 -0.80 -23.65 1.66
CA VAL A 57 -0.99 -25.11 1.78
C VAL A 57 -0.60 -25.84 0.49
N GLU A 58 -0.92 -25.26 -0.66
CA GLU A 58 -0.60 -25.80 -1.98
C GLU A 58 0.82 -25.43 -2.44
N TRP A 59 1.63 -24.81 -1.58
CA TRP A 59 2.98 -24.40 -1.92
C TRP A 59 3.88 -25.61 -2.18
N ASP A 60 4.39 -25.69 -3.41
CA ASP A 60 5.35 -26.69 -3.83
C ASP A 60 6.49 -25.99 -4.57
N ASP A 61 7.65 -25.90 -3.92
CA ASP A 61 8.88 -25.39 -4.53
C ASP A 61 9.68 -26.57 -5.10
N PRO A 62 9.86 -26.67 -6.43
CA PRO A 62 10.57 -27.79 -7.06
C PRO A 62 12.00 -27.98 -6.57
N THR A 63 12.60 -26.93 -6.02
CA THR A 63 13.98 -26.95 -5.50
C THR A 63 14.06 -27.27 -4.00
N GLY A 64 12.94 -27.20 -3.28
CA GLY A 64 12.88 -27.32 -1.81
C GLY A 64 13.65 -26.24 -1.05
N SER A 65 14.07 -25.16 -1.72
CA SER A 65 14.91 -24.10 -1.15
C SER A 65 14.08 -22.99 -0.50
N THR A 66 12.84 -22.81 -0.95
CA THR A 66 11.96 -21.73 -0.51
C THR A 66 10.82 -22.30 0.34
N PRO A 67 10.78 -21.99 1.65
CA PRO A 67 9.67 -22.38 2.51
C PRO A 67 8.33 -21.79 2.03
N ALA A 68 7.22 -22.42 2.41
CA ALA A 68 5.89 -21.87 2.16
C ALA A 68 5.73 -20.48 2.79
N TYR A 69 5.06 -19.58 2.08
CA TYR A 69 4.81 -18.22 2.53
C TYR A 69 3.45 -17.74 2.05
N HIS A 70 2.84 -16.83 2.82
CA HIS A 70 1.57 -16.22 2.44
C HIS A 70 1.80 -15.10 1.39
N TYR A 71 2.82 -14.27 1.58
CA TYR A 71 3.06 -13.09 0.76
C TYR A 71 4.38 -13.19 0.01
N GLY A 72 4.33 -13.15 -1.32
CA GLY A 72 5.53 -13.05 -2.16
C GLY A 72 6.02 -11.62 -2.36
N THR A 73 5.36 -10.65 -1.73
CA THR A 73 5.67 -9.23 -1.83
C THR A 73 5.75 -8.61 -0.44
N CYS A 74 6.56 -7.56 -0.32
CA CYS A 74 6.74 -6.85 0.94
C CYS A 74 5.66 -5.77 1.11
N TYR A 75 5.20 -5.59 2.34
CA TYR A 75 4.28 -4.52 2.71
C TYR A 75 4.93 -3.12 2.73
N SER A 76 6.27 -3.05 2.75
CA SER A 76 7.05 -1.81 2.83
C SER A 76 8.36 -1.94 2.05
N SER A 77 8.65 -0.98 1.18
CA SER A 77 9.91 -0.91 0.43
C SER A 77 10.17 0.53 -0.03
N ALA A 78 11.41 0.83 -0.44
CA ALA A 78 11.75 2.13 -1.01
C ALA A 78 10.90 2.47 -2.24
N MET A 79 10.59 1.47 -3.08
CA MET A 79 9.70 1.64 -4.23
C MET A 79 8.27 1.99 -3.80
N ILE A 80 7.74 1.35 -2.74
CA ILE A 80 6.39 1.66 -2.23
C ILE A 80 6.33 3.10 -1.73
N VAL A 81 7.32 3.54 -0.94
CA VAL A 81 7.41 4.92 -0.46
C VAL A 81 7.50 5.90 -1.62
N ALA A 82 8.40 5.65 -2.59
CA ALA A 82 8.56 6.51 -3.75
C ALA A 82 7.29 6.56 -4.63
N SER A 83 6.56 5.44 -4.76
CA SER A 83 5.31 5.37 -5.50
C SER A 83 4.21 6.23 -4.87
N TYR A 84 4.04 6.17 -3.54
CA TYR A 84 3.08 7.04 -2.85
C TYR A 84 3.47 8.52 -2.93
N LEU A 85 4.76 8.83 -2.88
CA LEU A 85 5.29 10.19 -2.87
C LEU A 85 5.69 10.71 -4.26
N VAL A 86 5.30 10.02 -5.34
CA VAL A 86 5.74 10.30 -6.73
C VAL A 86 5.49 11.74 -7.19
N ARG A 87 4.52 12.44 -6.57
CA ARG A 87 4.18 13.84 -6.89
C ARG A 87 5.05 14.87 -6.18
N THR A 88 5.88 14.44 -5.22
CA THR A 88 6.69 15.31 -4.37
C THR A 88 8.16 15.14 -4.69
N GLU A 89 8.92 16.23 -4.72
CA GLU A 89 10.38 16.15 -4.78
C GLU A 89 10.97 15.98 -3.37
N PRO A 90 12.08 15.23 -3.19
CA PRO A 90 12.90 14.57 -4.22
C PRO A 90 12.38 13.19 -4.68
N PHE A 91 11.20 12.75 -4.19
CA PHE A 91 10.72 11.38 -4.39
C PHE A 91 10.31 11.06 -5.83
N ALA A 92 9.91 12.06 -6.62
CA ALA A 92 9.71 11.92 -8.06
C ALA A 92 11.01 11.44 -8.74
N GLN A 93 12.16 12.07 -8.45
CA GLN A 93 13.46 11.62 -8.97
C GLN A 93 13.85 10.23 -8.46
N VAL A 94 13.55 9.92 -7.20
CA VAL A 94 13.80 8.58 -6.63
C VAL A 94 12.98 7.54 -7.38
N PHE A 95 11.69 7.79 -7.61
CA PHE A 95 10.81 6.90 -8.36
C PHE A 95 11.33 6.65 -9.77
N LEU A 96 11.67 7.73 -10.51
CA LEU A 96 12.24 7.62 -11.85
C LEU A 96 13.52 6.78 -11.86
N ARG A 97 14.44 6.99 -10.91
CA ARG A 97 15.67 6.18 -10.82
C ARG A 97 15.40 4.70 -10.58
N LEU A 98 14.43 4.38 -9.72
CA LEU A 98 14.04 3.00 -9.45
C LEU A 98 13.30 2.36 -10.65
N GLN A 99 12.71 3.18 -11.53
CA GLN A 99 11.91 2.76 -12.68
C GLN A 99 12.58 3.05 -14.03
N SER A 100 13.92 2.97 -14.09
CA SER A 100 14.70 3.09 -15.33
C SER A 100 14.49 4.41 -16.08
N GLY A 101 14.28 5.50 -15.35
CA GLY A 101 14.25 6.88 -15.85
C GLY A 101 12.90 7.38 -16.35
N HIS A 102 11.82 6.59 -16.28
CA HIS A 102 10.52 6.96 -16.83
C HIS A 102 9.40 6.71 -15.81
N PHE A 103 8.31 7.48 -15.89
CA PHE A 103 7.11 7.18 -15.14
C PHE A 103 6.49 5.85 -15.63
N GLU A 104 5.75 5.18 -14.74
CA GLU A 104 5.06 3.94 -15.09
C GLU A 104 3.78 4.21 -15.88
N LEU A 105 3.10 3.14 -16.33
CA LEU A 105 1.75 3.25 -16.86
C LEU A 105 0.83 3.87 -15.80
N ALA A 106 -0.02 4.81 -16.24
CA ALA A 106 -0.83 5.64 -15.34
C ALA A 106 -1.75 4.83 -14.41
N ASP A 107 -2.25 3.69 -14.88
CA ASP A 107 -3.11 2.74 -14.15
C ASP A 107 -2.37 1.96 -13.05
N ARG A 108 -1.03 1.92 -13.09
CA ARG A 108 -0.19 1.26 -12.07
C ARG A 108 0.39 2.24 -11.05
N MET A 109 0.44 3.52 -11.39
CA MET A 109 0.90 4.56 -10.46
C MET A 109 -0.15 4.88 -9.40
N PHE A 110 0.30 5.44 -8.27
CA PHE A 110 -0.60 5.89 -7.22
C PHE A 110 -1.51 7.02 -7.70
N HIS A 111 -2.79 6.74 -7.94
CA HIS A 111 -3.76 7.70 -8.47
C HIS A 111 -5.06 7.82 -7.65
N SER A 112 -5.36 6.87 -6.77
CA SER A 112 -6.57 6.88 -5.94
C SER A 112 -6.35 6.09 -4.66
N ILE A 113 -6.68 6.70 -3.52
CA ILE A 113 -6.58 6.04 -2.20
C ILE A 113 -7.51 4.82 -2.17
N LYS A 114 -8.76 4.98 -2.64
CA LYS A 114 -9.74 3.90 -2.71
C LYS A 114 -9.23 2.72 -3.54
N TYR A 115 -8.73 3.00 -4.75
CA TYR A 115 -8.24 1.95 -5.64
C TYR A 115 -7.08 1.18 -5.00
N PHE A 116 -6.11 1.90 -4.42
CA PHE A 116 -4.95 1.29 -3.79
C PHE A 116 -5.31 0.51 -2.52
N TRP A 117 -6.24 1.02 -1.71
CA TRP A 117 -6.80 0.29 -0.58
C TRP A 117 -7.44 -1.02 -1.04
N LEU A 118 -8.32 -0.98 -2.04
CA LEU A 118 -8.99 -2.18 -2.56
C LEU A 118 -8.00 -3.16 -3.20
N SER A 119 -6.99 -2.68 -3.92
CA SER A 119 -5.92 -3.51 -4.48
C SER A 119 -5.22 -4.30 -3.38
N ALA A 120 -4.71 -3.61 -2.36
CA ALA A 120 -3.92 -4.21 -1.29
C ALA A 120 -4.76 -5.09 -0.33
N SER A 121 -5.96 -4.64 0.03
CA SER A 121 -6.81 -5.32 1.03
C SER A 121 -7.66 -6.47 0.47
N LYS A 122 -7.95 -6.47 -0.85
CA LYS A 122 -8.95 -7.36 -1.43
C LYS A 122 -8.57 -7.94 -2.80
N ASN A 123 -8.21 -7.10 -3.77
CA ASN A 123 -8.34 -7.47 -5.18
C ASN A 123 -7.08 -8.09 -5.80
N ASN A 124 -5.86 -7.69 -5.40
CA ASN A 124 -4.63 -8.04 -6.15
C ASN A 124 -3.66 -8.89 -5.32
N MET A 125 -3.55 -10.20 -5.53
CA MET A 125 -2.76 -11.15 -4.70
C MET A 125 -1.25 -10.83 -4.62
N ALA A 126 -0.73 -9.95 -5.47
CA ALA A 126 0.63 -9.44 -5.42
C ALA A 126 0.76 -8.14 -4.62
N ASP A 127 -0.34 -7.60 -4.09
CA ASP A 127 -0.39 -6.34 -3.37
C ASP A 127 -0.82 -6.55 -1.90
N VAL A 128 0.07 -6.18 -0.99
CA VAL A 128 -0.15 -6.15 0.46
C VAL A 128 0.51 -4.90 1.07
N LYS A 129 0.63 -3.83 0.28
CA LYS A 129 1.26 -2.57 0.71
C LYS A 129 0.58 -2.01 1.95
N GLU A 130 1.37 -1.56 2.90
CA GLU A 130 0.91 -0.79 4.04
C GLU A 130 1.09 0.71 3.78
N LEU A 131 0.25 1.51 4.42
CA LEU A 131 0.32 2.97 4.29
C LEU A 131 1.59 3.52 4.94
N ILE A 132 2.09 4.62 4.38
CA ILE A 132 3.19 5.41 4.95
C ILE A 132 2.66 6.53 5.85
N THR A 133 3.53 7.08 6.68
CA THR A 133 3.20 8.12 7.67
C THR A 133 2.68 9.42 7.03
N GLU A 134 3.09 9.70 5.80
CA GLU A 134 2.78 10.90 5.04
C GLU A 134 1.28 10.99 4.69
N PHE A 135 0.56 9.87 4.63
CA PHE A 135 -0.90 9.86 4.45
C PHE A 135 -1.65 10.65 5.51
N PHE A 136 -1.01 10.91 6.65
CA PHE A 136 -1.67 11.54 7.78
C PHE A 136 -1.32 12.99 8.03
N TYR A 137 -0.24 13.49 7.42
CA TYR A 137 0.22 14.85 7.66
C TYR A 137 0.70 15.58 6.41
N LEU A 138 0.87 14.90 5.28
CA LEU A 138 1.40 15.46 4.04
C LEU A 138 0.34 15.41 2.91
N PRO A 139 -0.62 16.33 2.88
CA PRO A 139 -1.63 16.36 1.81
C PRO A 139 -1.02 16.52 0.41
N ASN A 140 0.19 17.09 0.31
CA ASN A 140 0.89 17.32 -0.95
C ASN A 140 1.16 16.04 -1.74
N LEU A 141 1.20 14.86 -1.10
CA LEU A 141 1.36 13.59 -1.83
C LEU A 141 0.19 13.30 -2.80
N LEU A 142 -0.98 13.92 -2.57
CA LEU A 142 -2.17 13.81 -3.41
C LEU A 142 -2.26 14.92 -4.48
N LEU A 143 -1.36 15.91 -4.45
CA LEU A 143 -1.43 17.09 -5.32
C LEU A 143 -0.32 17.06 -6.35
N ASN A 144 -0.65 17.17 -7.64
CA ASN A 144 0.34 17.30 -8.72
C ASN A 144 0.77 18.76 -8.91
N THR A 145 1.33 19.39 -7.88
CA THR A 145 1.74 20.80 -7.93
C THR A 145 2.88 21.05 -8.91
N ASN A 146 3.75 20.05 -9.10
CA ASN A 146 4.87 20.08 -10.04
C ASN A 146 4.43 19.90 -11.51
N LYS A 147 3.15 19.59 -11.77
CA LYS A 147 2.59 19.36 -13.10
C LYS A 147 3.34 18.29 -13.89
N PHE A 148 3.75 17.21 -13.22
CA PHE A 148 4.34 16.05 -13.88
C PHE A 148 3.34 15.45 -14.86
N ASP A 149 3.83 14.97 -16.00
CA ASP A 149 3.06 14.12 -16.89
C ASP A 149 3.01 12.71 -16.30
N LEU A 150 1.85 12.39 -15.73
CA LEU A 150 1.58 11.10 -15.08
C LEU A 150 0.74 10.17 -15.97
N GLY A 151 0.53 10.54 -17.24
CA GLY A 151 -0.34 9.85 -18.17
C GLY A 151 -1.84 10.01 -17.86
N MET A 152 -2.66 9.18 -18.51
CA MET A 152 -4.12 9.16 -18.35
C MET A 152 -4.62 7.75 -18.04
N ILE A 153 -5.63 7.67 -17.19
CA ILE A 153 -6.37 6.44 -16.88
C ILE A 153 -7.64 6.48 -17.71
N ASN A 154 -7.86 5.46 -18.54
CA ASN A 154 -9.07 5.30 -19.34
C ASN A 154 -10.19 4.64 -18.55
#